data_AF-A0A7W0ABD8-F1
#
_entry.id   AF-A0A7W0ABD8-F1
#
_cell.length_a   1.000
_cell.length_b   1.000
_cell.length_c   1.000
_cell.angle_alpha   90.00
_cell.angle_beta   90.00
_cell.angle_gamma   90.00
#
_symmetry.space_group_name_H-M   'P 1'
#
loop_
_entity.id
_entity.type
_entity.pdbx_description
1 polymer ?
#
loop_
_entity_poly.entity_id
_entity_poly.type
_entity_poly.pdbx_seq_one_letter_code
_entity_poly.pdbx_strand_id
1 'polypeptide(L)' 'HKRITRTSKFLAHDENNSVKPGDIVRIEETRPLSKRKRWVVREIIERAVQI' A
#
# COMPACT_ATOMS: atom_id res chain seq x y z
N HIS A 1 -7.71 -26.49 -14.63
CA HIS A 1 -7.04 -25.91 -13.45
C HIS A 1 -7.46 -24.45 -13.32
N LYS A 2 -8.13 -24.04 -12.23
CA LYS A 2 -8.67 -22.67 -12.06
C LYS A 2 -7.74 -21.84 -11.18
N ARG A 3 -7.15 -20.78 -11.72
CA ARG A 3 -6.33 -19.83 -10.94
C ARG A 3 -7.27 -18.85 -10.24
N ILE A 4 -7.19 -18.78 -8.91
CA ILE A 4 -8.01 -17.89 -8.08
C ILE A 4 -7.10 -16.75 -7.60
N THR A 5 -7.51 -15.52 -7.83
CA THR A 5 -6.84 -14.32 -7.30
C THR A 5 -7.23 -14.13 -5.84
N ARG A 6 -6.24 -14.00 -4.96
CA ARG A 6 -6.45 -13.65 -3.55
C ARG A 6 -5.89 -12.27 -3.28
N THR A 7 -6.63 -11.49 -2.50
CA THR A 7 -6.23 -10.14 -2.11
C THR A 7 -6.19 -10.08 -0.60
N SER A 8 -5.10 -9.53 -0.06
CA SER A 8 -4.90 -9.31 1.37
C SER A 8 -4.80 -7.81 1.63
N LYS A 9 -5.32 -7.36 2.78
CA LYS A 9 -5.24 -5.96 3.20
C LYS A 9 -4.05 -5.79 4.15
N PHE A 10 -3.19 -4.82 3.87
CA PHE A 10 -2.01 -4.52 4.68
C PHE A 10 -2.07 -3.08 5.21
N LEU A 11 -1.54 -2.86 6.41
CA LEU A 11 -1.41 -1.54 7.02
C LEU A 11 -0.03 -0.98 6.66
N ALA A 12 -0.02 -0.02 5.73
CA ALA A 12 1.18 0.67 5.27
C ALA A 12 1.36 2.02 5.98
N HIS A 13 2.61 2.43 6.16
CA HIS A 13 2.99 3.70 6.73
C HIS A 13 3.38 4.69 5.64
N ASP A 14 2.84 5.89 5.78
CA ASP A 14 3.13 7.06 4.95
C ASP A 14 3.30 8.22 5.93
N GLU A 15 4.49 8.81 5.97
CA GLU A 15 4.82 9.92 6.89
C GLU A 15 4.24 11.24 6.42
N ASN A 16 4.16 11.45 5.10
CA ASN A 16 3.76 12.74 4.51
C ASN A 16 2.29 12.75 4.04
N ASN A 17 1.54 11.67 4.30
CA ASN A 17 0.14 11.50 3.88
C ASN A 17 -0.07 11.88 2.39
N SER A 18 0.90 11.50 1.57
CA SER A 18 0.99 11.87 0.16
C SER A 18 0.10 10.99 -0.73
N VAL A 19 -0.31 9.83 -0.21
CA VAL A 19 -1.16 8.87 -0.92
C VAL A 19 -2.63 9.21 -0.75
N LYS A 20 -3.37 9.23 -1.85
CA LYS A 20 -4.83 9.41 -1.86
C LYS A 20 -5.54 8.08 -2.06
N PRO A 21 -6.81 7.97 -1.61
CA PRO A 21 -7.63 6.80 -1.93
C PRO A 21 -7.78 6.66 -3.45
N GLY A 22 -7.47 5.48 -3.97
CA GLY A 22 -7.50 5.18 -5.40
C GLY A 22 -6.12 5.11 -6.06
N ASP A 23 -5.06 5.60 -5.39
CA ASP A 23 -3.70 5.51 -5.91
C ASP A 23 -3.16 4.06 -5.87
N ILE A 24 -2.40 3.68 -6.90
CA ILE A 24 -1.66 2.43 -6.93
C ILE A 24 -0.26 2.70 -6.36
N VAL A 25 0.04 2.07 -5.23
CA VAL A 25 1.29 2.28 -4.51
C VAL A 25 2.07 0.98 -4.34
N ARG A 26 3.40 1.11 -4.37
CA ARG A 26 4.33 0.04 -4.00
C ARG A 26 4.66 0.15 -2.51
N ILE A 27 4.41 -0.93 -1.79
CA ILE A 27 4.76 -1.07 -0.38
C ILE A 27 5.98 -1.97 -0.21
N GLU A 28 6.79 -1.69 0.80
CA GLU A 28 7.97 -2.46 1.16
C GLU A 28 7.91 -2.87 2.64
N GLU A 29 8.45 -4.05 2.96
CA GLU A 29 8.52 -4.54 4.34
C GLU A 29 9.59 -3.78 5.13
N THR A 30 9.28 -3.43 6.37
CA THR A 30 10.18 -2.69 7.24
C THR A 30 10.14 -3.24 8.67
N ARG A 31 10.96 -2.67 9.55
CA ARG A 31 10.87 -2.94 10.99
C ARG A 31 9.44 -2.73 11.49
N PRO A 32 8.97 -3.47 12.51
CA PRO A 32 7.63 -3.28 13.05
C PRO A 32 7.44 -1.82 13.52
N LEU A 33 6.54 -1.09 12.87
CA LEU A 33 6.19 0.29 13.24
C LEU A 33 5.07 0.32 14.29
N SER A 34 4.28 -0.76 14.36
CA SER A 34 3.23 -0.96 15.37
C SER A 34 2.89 -2.46 15.47
N LYS A 35 1.91 -2.83 16.31
CA LYS A 35 1.44 -4.21 16.50
C LYS A 35 1.09 -4.93 15.18
N ARG A 36 0.59 -4.19 14.18
CA ARG A 36 0.17 -4.72 12.86
C ARG A 36 0.78 -3.98 11.66
N LYS A 37 1.51 -2.88 11.87
CA LYS A 37 2.04 -2.02 10.80
C LYS A 37 3.50 -2.40 10.53
N ARG A 38 3.74 -3.09 9.43
CA ARG A 38 5.06 -3.62 9.02
C ARG A 38 5.46 -3.22 7.60
N TRP A 39 4.66 -2.36 6.98
CA TRP A 39 4.81 -1.97 5.59
C TRP A 39 4.96 -0.46 5.52
N VAL A 40 5.79 0.04 4.62
CA VAL A 40 5.95 1.47 4.30
C VAL A 40 5.64 1.67 2.82
N VAL A 41 5.00 2.78 2.49
CA VAL A 41 4.82 3.19 1.09
C VAL A 41 6.16 3.71 0.56
N ARG A 42 6.72 3.03 -0.44
CA ARG A 42 7.99 3.43 -1.07
C ARG A 42 7.73 4.35 -2.25
N GLU A 43 6.76 4.01 -3.10
CA GLU A 43 6.54 4.69 -4.37
C GLU A 43 5.07 4.70 -4.78
N ILE A 44 4.63 5.80 -5.37
CA ILE A 44 3.31 5.91 -6.00
C ILE A 44 3.51 5.61 -7.49
N ILE A 45 2.97 4.48 -7.95
CA ILE A 45 3.10 4.03 -9.34
C ILE A 45 2.09 4.76 -10.21
N GLU A 46 0.85 4.86 -9.74
CA GLU A 46 -0.24 5.50 -10.48
C GLU A 46 -1.07 6.34 -9.52
N ARG A 47 -1.28 7.61 -9.87
CA ARG A 47 -2.20 8.48 -9.14
C ARG A 47 -3.60 8.32 -9.71
N ALA A 48 -4.60 8.28 -8.85
CA ALA A 48 -5.98 8.29 -9.25
C ALA A 48 -6.25 9.53 -10.11
N VAL A 49 -6.78 9.33 -11.32
CA VAL A 49 -7.28 10.41 -12.17
C VAL A 49 -8.51 11.00 -11.47
N GLN A 50 -8.34 12.17 -10.84
CA GLN A 50 -9.48 12.95 -10.36
C GLN A 50 -10.23 13.50 -11.58
N ILE A 51 -11.45 13.01 -11.79
CA ILE A 51 -12.46 13.60 -12.69
C ILE A 51 -13.26 14.63 -11.91
#